data_AF-A0A8C1LVI5-F1
#
_entry.id   AF-A0A8C1LVI5-F1
#
_cell.length_a   1.000
_cell.length_b   1.000
_cell.length_c   1.000
_cell.angle_alpha   90.00
_cell.angle_beta   90.00
_cell.angle_gamma   90.00
#
_symmetry.space_group_name_H-M   'P 1'
#
loop_
_entity.id
_entity.type
_entity.pdbx_description
1 polymer ?
#
loop_
_entity_poly.entity_id
_entity_poly.type
_entity_poly.pdbx_seq_one_letter_code
_entity_poly.pdbx_strand_id
1 'polypeptide(L)'
;MRQLYSMQDVLQNNGLNGSYKVVSEMGTSQPNWDYVEFIDMKAIKWVEHVGPWWDLSSFRKKWTRQILNQVSFHVLISLLLSLSQGSGKTTLLDAVAGRIGNSGKLLGEIYVNGGKLKAEQVQDCFSYVLQSDNLLSYLTVEETLTYTAQLSLRKHSSEAIRKKVTAVMAELSLGHVAHSVIGGRIFPGISVGERRRVSIAKVILLDEPTTGLDSMTANQIVVLLADLARRDPIVIVTIHQPRSELFRIFNRIAIMSRGELVFCGKPEEMVDFFSSCGYECPEYCNPFDFYVELTSVDRRCSEREAATYSRMHDITSAYQSSEIYKSMLGKIGQSCQRADKPMIPFRTHSLPNETLFMYFLLSDTHRRTVRNMSRDRMGILMRLSQNLIYGLFIAFFLMKLDEDVTKGAVQDRIGIIYQSMGASPYTGMLNAVALFVSSRSECFERYVAGIHISKSSSITFGKRFLKGFSHLRYGFLCKQQVMV
;
A
#
# COMPACT_ATOMS: atom_id res chain seq x y z
N MET A 1 -14.11 -45.61 5.68
CA MET A 1 -13.15 -46.46 4.93
C MET A 1 -12.27 -45.58 4.05
N ARG A 2 -10.95 -45.82 4.06
CA ARG A 2 -9.82 -45.00 3.54
C ARG A 2 -9.44 -43.80 4.43
N GLN A 3 -8.86 -44.05 5.62
CA GLN A 3 -7.43 -44.27 5.94
C GLN A 3 -6.50 -43.09 5.56
N LEU A 4 -6.27 -42.25 6.57
CA LEU A 4 -5.13 -41.36 6.74
C LEU A 4 -3.95 -42.19 7.27
N TYR A 5 -2.80 -42.16 6.59
CA TYR A 5 -1.54 -42.69 7.14
C TYR A 5 -0.68 -41.51 7.63
N SER A 6 -0.34 -41.57 8.91
CA SER A 6 0.57 -40.66 9.62
C SER A 6 2.02 -41.00 9.29
N MET A 7 2.82 -39.96 9.03
CA MET A 7 4.21 -40.01 8.59
C MET A 7 5.20 -40.14 9.78
N GLN A 8 4.80 -40.82 10.85
CA GLN A 8 5.62 -41.03 12.07
C GLN A 8 6.21 -42.44 12.20
N ASP A 9 5.73 -43.43 11.43
CA ASP A 9 6.16 -44.83 11.59
C ASP A 9 7.37 -45.26 10.72
N VAL A 10 7.95 -44.36 9.93
CA VAL A 10 9.03 -44.71 8.96
C VAL A 10 10.45 -44.42 9.49
N LEU A 11 10.60 -43.75 10.63
CA LEU A 11 11.93 -43.32 11.13
C LEU A 11 12.52 -44.16 12.27
N GLN A 12 11.89 -45.27 12.68
CA GLN A 12 12.38 -46.09 13.80
C GLN A 12 13.31 -47.26 13.41
N ASN A 13 13.69 -47.44 12.14
CA ASN A 13 14.32 -48.69 11.70
C ASN A 13 15.78 -48.63 11.21
N ASN A 14 16.53 -47.57 11.46
CA ASN A 14 17.98 -47.57 11.16
C ASN A 14 18.80 -47.22 12.40
N GLY A 15 19.11 -48.25 13.18
CA GLY A 15 20.07 -48.19 14.27
C GLY A 15 21.49 -47.96 13.75
N LEU A 16 22.01 -46.76 14.02
CA LEU A 16 23.44 -46.47 14.00
C LEU A 16 23.78 -45.67 15.26
N ASN A 17 24.38 -46.37 16.22
CA ASN A 17 24.99 -45.82 17.42
C ASN A 17 26.22 -44.99 17.04
N GLY A 18 26.16 -43.68 17.27
CA GLY A 18 27.29 -42.76 17.12
C GLY A 18 27.17 -41.62 18.12
N SER A 19 27.92 -41.74 19.21
CA SER A 19 28.02 -40.75 20.29
C SER A 19 28.77 -39.50 19.81
N TYR A 20 28.05 -38.39 19.66
CA TYR A 20 28.64 -37.04 19.64
C TYR A 20 28.00 -36.18 20.73
N LYS A 21 28.81 -35.88 21.75
CA LYS A 21 28.56 -34.79 22.71
C LYS A 21 28.51 -33.47 21.93
N VAL A 22 27.34 -32.84 21.85
CA VAL A 22 27.22 -31.42 21.54
C VAL A 22 26.84 -30.70 22.82
N VAL A 23 27.75 -29.83 23.23
CA VAL A 23 27.71 -28.99 24.42
C VAL A 23 26.44 -28.14 24.41
N SER A 24 25.71 -28.22 25.52
CA SER A 24 24.62 -27.33 25.89
C SER A 24 25.16 -25.92 26.17
N GLU A 25 24.76 -24.93 25.38
CA GLU A 25 24.58 -23.54 25.82
C GLU A 25 23.93 -22.72 24.70
N MET A 26 22.64 -22.44 24.85
CA MET A 26 21.93 -21.19 24.52
C MET A 26 20.45 -21.49 24.52
N GLY A 27 19.81 -21.22 25.66
CA GLY A 27 18.36 -21.17 25.75
C GLY A 27 17.82 -20.15 24.76
N THR A 28 16.91 -20.58 23.90
CA THR A 28 16.00 -19.68 23.18
C THR A 28 14.59 -20.09 23.52
N SER A 29 14.16 -19.61 24.68
CA SER A 29 12.77 -19.42 25.03
C SER A 29 12.05 -18.70 23.88
N GLN A 30 11.21 -19.43 23.14
CA GLN A 30 10.27 -18.84 22.20
C GLN A 30 9.30 -17.94 22.98
N PRO A 31 9.21 -16.64 22.69
CA PRO A 31 8.23 -15.79 23.34
C PRO A 31 6.89 -15.99 22.65
N ASN A 32 5.86 -16.28 23.43
CA ASN A 32 4.47 -16.30 23.02
C ASN A 32 4.04 -14.83 22.83
N TRP A 33 3.88 -14.36 21.59
CA TRP A 33 3.62 -12.95 21.30
C TRP A 33 2.14 -12.67 21.09
N ASP A 34 1.40 -12.46 22.19
CA ASP A 34 0.07 -11.85 22.11
C ASP A 34 0.20 -10.37 21.77
N TYR A 35 0.04 -9.99 20.50
CA TYR A 35 0.07 -8.58 20.06
C TYR A 35 -1.29 -7.91 20.31
N VAL A 36 -1.27 -6.65 20.76
CA VAL A 36 -2.48 -5.88 21.09
C VAL A 36 -2.39 -4.49 20.44
N GLU A 37 -3.26 -4.24 19.48
CA GLU A 37 -3.42 -2.94 18.82
C GLU A 37 -4.70 -2.24 19.27
N PHE A 38 -4.53 -0.97 19.63
CA PHE A 38 -5.60 -0.07 19.97
C PHE A 38 -5.59 1.13 19.01
N ILE A 39 -6.76 1.44 18.47
CA ILE A 39 -6.99 2.61 17.64
C ILE A 39 -8.23 3.31 18.17
N ASP A 40 -8.07 4.46 18.81
CA ASP A 40 -9.16 5.39 19.12
C ASP A 40 -9.03 6.64 18.25
N MET A 41 -9.88 6.70 17.23
CA MET A 41 -9.96 7.80 16.27
C MET A 41 -11.23 8.60 16.51
N LYS A 42 -11.09 9.67 17.31
CA LYS A 42 -12.19 10.55 17.68
C LYS A 42 -12.77 11.35 16.53
N ALA A 43 -11.98 11.78 15.54
CA ALA A 43 -12.49 12.35 14.28
C ALA A 43 -11.37 12.61 13.28
N ILE A 44 -11.71 12.57 11.98
CA ILE A 44 -10.87 13.13 10.92
C ILE A 44 -11.67 14.21 10.22
N LYS A 45 -11.15 15.44 10.26
CA LYS A 45 -11.67 16.55 9.47
C LYS A 45 -10.82 16.68 8.20
N TRP A 46 -11.44 16.54 7.05
CA TRP A 46 -10.85 16.84 5.74
C TRP A 46 -11.17 18.26 5.33
N VAL A 47 -10.18 18.98 4.83
CA VAL A 47 -10.38 20.29 4.21
C VAL A 47 -10.39 20.12 2.69
N GLU A 48 -11.56 20.30 2.07
CA GLU A 48 -11.68 20.30 0.61
C GLU A 48 -11.43 21.72 0.08
N HIS A 49 -10.68 21.82 -1.02
CA HIS A 49 -10.47 23.05 -1.76
C HIS A 49 -11.31 22.99 -3.04
N VAL A 50 -12.45 23.68 -3.06
CA VAL A 50 -13.29 23.78 -4.26
C VAL A 50 -13.18 25.22 -4.78
N GLY A 51 -12.74 25.37 -6.04
CA GLY A 51 -12.67 26.65 -6.72
C GLY A 51 -11.99 26.52 -8.10
N PRO A 52 -12.26 27.43 -9.05
CA PRO A 52 -11.57 27.48 -10.34
C PRO A 52 -10.04 27.57 -10.14
N TRP A 53 -9.26 27.00 -11.06
CA TRP A 53 -7.79 26.96 -10.96
C TRP A 53 -7.13 28.36 -10.95
N TRP A 54 -7.86 29.40 -11.36
CA TRP A 54 -7.41 30.80 -11.37
C TRP A 54 -7.86 31.61 -10.16
N ASP A 55 -8.62 31.05 -9.22
CA ASP A 55 -9.18 31.83 -8.11
C ASP A 55 -8.17 32.01 -6.96
N LEU A 56 -7.88 33.29 -6.68
CA LEU A 56 -6.82 33.76 -5.79
C LEU A 56 -7.00 33.23 -4.35
N SER A 57 -5.88 32.94 -3.68
CA SER A 57 -5.81 32.29 -2.35
C SER A 57 -6.63 32.94 -1.24
N SER A 58 -7.01 34.20 -1.41
CA SER A 58 -7.66 35.06 -0.41
C SER A 58 -9.17 34.80 -0.24
N PHE A 59 -9.85 34.23 -1.25
CA PHE A 59 -11.32 34.04 -1.24
C PHE A 59 -11.78 32.59 -1.11
N ARG A 60 -10.86 31.64 -0.90
CA ARG A 60 -11.20 30.23 -0.64
C ARG A 60 -11.84 30.09 0.74
N LYS A 61 -13.18 29.95 0.79
CA LYS A 61 -13.86 29.44 1.98
C LYS A 61 -13.33 28.03 2.27
N LYS A 62 -12.63 27.87 3.38
CA LYS A 62 -12.17 26.57 3.87
C LYS A 62 -13.36 25.86 4.51
N TRP A 63 -13.87 24.83 3.87
CA TRP A 63 -14.88 23.96 4.45
C TRP A 63 -14.18 22.77 5.11
N THR A 64 -14.43 22.57 6.40
CA THR A 64 -14.00 21.36 7.11
C THR A 64 -15.13 20.35 7.08
N ARG A 65 -14.91 19.22 6.41
CA ARG A 65 -15.83 18.09 6.40
C ARG A 65 -15.35 17.04 7.38
N GLN A 66 -16.19 16.64 8.33
CA GLN A 66 -15.89 15.52 9.21
C GLN A 66 -16.21 14.21 8.47
N ILE A 67 -15.22 13.33 8.35
CA ILE A 67 -15.36 12.04 7.66
C ILE A 67 -15.49 10.88 8.67
N LEU A 68 -14.75 10.92 9.77
CA LEU A 68 -14.86 9.94 10.85
C LEU A 68 -15.41 10.59 12.12
N ASN A 69 -16.21 9.85 12.86
CA ASN A 69 -16.83 10.27 14.12
C ASN A 69 -16.65 9.18 15.19
N GLN A 70 -15.78 9.46 16.17
CA GLN A 70 -15.57 8.68 17.39
C GLN A 70 -15.52 7.16 17.21
N VAL A 71 -14.54 6.71 16.43
CA VAL A 71 -14.29 5.30 16.14
C VAL A 71 -13.27 4.75 17.14
N SER A 72 -13.71 3.92 18.07
CA SER A 72 -12.84 3.25 19.04
C SER A 72 -12.91 1.75 18.84
N PHE A 73 -11.77 1.08 18.66
CA PHE A 73 -11.73 -0.38 18.55
C PHE A 73 -10.41 -0.97 19.06
N HIS A 74 -10.48 -2.26 19.39
CA HIS A 74 -9.39 -3.03 19.95
C HIS A 74 -9.18 -4.31 19.14
N VAL A 75 -7.95 -4.52 18.68
CA VAL A 75 -7.56 -5.64 17.81
C VAL A 75 -6.44 -6.42 18.49
N LEU A 76 -6.59 -7.74 18.57
CA LEU A 76 -5.54 -8.63 19.06
C LEU A 76 -4.91 -9.36 17.89
N ILE A 77 -5.72 -10.03 17.08
CA ILE A 77 -5.30 -10.79 15.91
C ILE A 77 -6.44 -10.70 14.89
N SER A 78 -6.11 -10.38 13.63
CA SER A 78 -7.00 -10.29 12.46
C SER A 78 -8.35 -9.57 12.65
N LEU A 79 -8.44 -8.32 12.21
CA LEU A 79 -9.71 -7.58 12.13
C LEU A 79 -10.14 -7.42 10.67
N LEU A 80 -11.33 -7.91 10.35
CA LEU A 80 -12.03 -7.54 9.13
C LEU A 80 -12.93 -6.33 9.38
N LEU A 81 -12.66 -5.23 8.69
CA LEU A 81 -13.62 -4.15 8.49
C LEU A 81 -14.48 -4.48 7.26
N SER A 82 -15.70 -4.99 7.45
CA SER A 82 -16.66 -5.17 6.34
C SER A 82 -17.64 -4.01 6.34
N LEU A 83 -17.69 -3.27 5.23
CA LEU A 83 -18.20 -1.91 5.26
C LEU A 83 -18.92 -1.55 3.96
N SER A 84 -19.99 -0.76 4.05
CA SER A 84 -20.70 -0.16 2.90
C SER A 84 -19.87 0.94 2.20
N GLN A 85 -19.92 1.05 0.86
CA GLN A 85 -19.14 2.05 0.11
C GLN A 85 -19.32 3.48 0.66
N GLY A 86 -18.23 4.24 0.78
CA GLY A 86 -18.29 5.61 1.28
C GLY A 86 -18.50 5.75 2.79
N SER A 87 -18.29 4.68 3.58
CA SER A 87 -18.36 4.71 5.05
C SER A 87 -17.13 5.31 5.75
N GLY A 88 -16.06 5.61 5.01
CA GLY A 88 -14.81 6.14 5.58
C GLY A 88 -13.73 5.08 5.90
N LYS A 89 -13.85 3.83 5.41
CA LYS A 89 -12.85 2.76 5.64
C LYS A 89 -11.44 3.13 5.23
N THR A 90 -11.27 3.50 3.97
CA THR A 90 -9.96 3.85 3.42
C THR A 90 -9.39 5.01 4.21
N THR A 91 -10.23 5.96 4.61
CA THR A 91 -9.85 7.08 5.48
C THR A 91 -9.43 6.64 6.88
N LEU A 92 -10.10 5.64 7.48
CA LEU A 92 -9.69 5.05 8.76
C LEU A 92 -8.36 4.31 8.62
N LEU A 93 -8.23 3.44 7.62
CA LEU A 93 -6.98 2.71 7.37
C LEU A 93 -5.81 3.65 7.06
N ASP A 94 -6.03 4.68 6.24
CA ASP A 94 -5.05 5.73 5.96
C ASP A 94 -4.65 6.46 7.24
N ALA A 95 -5.61 6.73 8.12
CA ALA A 95 -5.34 7.34 9.42
C ALA A 95 -4.52 6.46 10.34
N VAL A 96 -4.83 5.16 10.38
CA VAL A 96 -4.12 4.18 11.20
C VAL A 96 -2.70 4.02 10.70
N ALA A 97 -2.50 4.12 9.39
CA ALA A 97 -1.19 4.10 8.77
C ALA A 97 -0.43 5.44 8.84
N GLY A 98 -1.01 6.49 9.44
CA GLY A 98 -0.38 7.80 9.54
C GLY A 98 -0.25 8.54 8.20
N ARG A 99 -1.18 8.27 7.27
CA ARG A 99 -1.22 8.82 5.89
C ARG A 99 -2.12 10.05 5.73
N ILE A 100 -2.67 10.56 6.84
CA ILE A 100 -3.42 11.82 6.81
C ILE A 100 -2.41 12.95 6.55
N GLY A 101 -2.41 13.48 5.33
CA GLY A 101 -1.58 14.62 4.97
C GLY A 101 -1.94 15.89 5.75
N ASN A 102 -1.21 16.98 5.52
CA ASN A 102 -1.39 18.27 6.22
C ASN A 102 -2.80 18.89 6.10
N SER A 103 -3.63 18.40 5.18
CA SER A 103 -5.00 18.86 4.93
C SER A 103 -6.03 18.26 5.91
N GLY A 104 -5.65 17.25 6.70
CA GLY A 104 -6.52 16.63 7.68
C GLY A 104 -5.91 16.63 9.08
N LYS A 105 -6.76 16.77 10.11
CA LYS A 105 -6.35 16.59 11.51
C LYS A 105 -6.95 15.30 12.05
N LEU A 106 -6.07 14.41 12.53
CA LEU A 106 -6.47 13.27 13.34
C LEU A 106 -6.76 13.77 14.76
N LEU A 107 -8.01 13.66 15.19
CA LEU A 107 -8.43 13.81 16.57
C LEU A 107 -8.55 12.39 17.13
N GLY A 108 -7.80 12.06 18.17
CA GLY A 108 -7.70 10.70 18.70
C GLY A 108 -6.27 10.27 18.96
N GLU A 109 -6.11 9.08 19.52
CA GLU A 109 -4.83 8.54 19.94
C GLU A 109 -4.76 7.05 19.56
N ILE A 110 -3.63 6.65 18.99
CA ILE A 110 -3.35 5.26 18.62
C ILE A 110 -2.39 4.70 19.66
N TYR A 111 -2.68 3.54 20.22
CA TYR A 111 -1.80 2.86 21.17
C TYR A 111 -1.46 1.49 20.63
N VAL A 112 -0.19 1.14 20.71
CA VAL A 112 0.30 -0.15 20.23
C VAL A 112 1.16 -0.74 21.32
N ASN A 113 0.83 -1.96 21.76
CA ASN A 113 1.46 -2.61 22.91
C ASN A 113 1.46 -1.73 24.18
N GLY A 114 0.38 -0.99 24.44
CA GLY A 114 0.23 -0.10 25.60
C GLY A 114 0.95 1.25 25.47
N GLY A 115 1.83 1.41 24.48
CA GLY A 115 2.51 2.67 24.19
C GLY A 115 1.70 3.56 23.25
N LYS A 116 1.51 4.83 23.61
CA LYS A 116 0.91 5.84 22.73
C LYS A 116 1.84 6.16 21.57
N LEU A 117 1.37 5.97 20.33
CA LEU A 117 2.11 6.30 19.13
C LEU A 117 2.03 7.80 18.80
N LYS A 118 3.19 8.40 18.54
CA LYS A 118 3.27 9.72 17.91
C LYS A 118 3.03 9.59 16.40
N ALA A 119 2.47 10.60 15.76
CA ALA A 119 2.17 10.60 14.33
C ALA A 119 3.38 10.20 13.44
N GLU A 120 4.60 10.58 13.83
CA GLU A 120 5.84 10.24 13.12
C GLU A 120 6.19 8.75 13.22
N GLN A 121 5.83 8.09 14.32
CA GLN A 121 6.15 6.68 14.59
C GLN A 121 5.13 5.71 13.98
N VAL A 122 3.94 6.21 13.61
CA VAL A 122 2.85 5.39 13.06
C VAL A 122 3.29 4.71 11.76
N GLN A 123 3.94 5.45 10.85
CA GLN A 123 4.43 4.91 9.57
C GLN A 123 5.55 3.86 9.74
N ASP A 124 6.23 3.86 10.89
CA ASP A 124 7.29 2.89 11.20
C ASP A 124 6.73 1.59 11.78
N CYS A 125 5.57 1.65 12.44
CA CYS A 125 4.92 0.50 13.07
C CYS A 125 4.06 -0.28 12.07
N PHE A 126 3.35 0.43 11.19
CA PHE A 126 2.41 -0.18 10.28
C PHE A 126 3.00 -0.33 8.87
N SER A 127 2.64 -1.42 8.22
CA SER A 127 2.88 -1.60 6.79
C SER A 127 1.55 -1.70 6.07
N TYR A 128 1.45 -1.05 4.91
CA TYR A 128 0.19 -0.77 4.23
C TYR A 128 0.20 -1.27 2.77
N VAL A 129 -0.77 -2.11 2.40
CA VAL A 129 -1.07 -2.46 1.00
C VAL A 129 -2.19 -1.55 0.51
N LEU A 130 -1.94 -0.87 -0.60
CA LEU A 130 -2.91 -0.06 -1.32
C LEU A 130 -3.89 -0.93 -2.11
N GLN A 131 -5.08 -0.37 -2.37
CA GLN A 131 -6.08 -1.02 -3.21
C GLN A 131 -5.55 -1.38 -4.59
N SER A 132 -4.73 -0.52 -5.22
CA SER A 132 -4.07 -0.80 -6.50
C SER A 132 -2.63 -1.26 -6.31
N ASP A 133 -2.28 -2.39 -6.93
CA ASP A 133 -0.90 -2.89 -6.92
C ASP A 133 -0.07 -2.23 -8.02
N ASN A 134 0.68 -1.17 -7.74
CA ASN A 134 1.66 -0.64 -8.70
C ASN A 134 3.03 -1.29 -8.49
N LEU A 135 3.25 -2.39 -9.22
CA LEU A 135 4.54 -3.08 -9.31
C LEU A 135 5.22 -2.77 -10.65
N LEU A 136 6.55 -2.81 -10.69
CA LEU A 136 7.29 -2.64 -11.93
C LEU A 136 7.08 -3.84 -12.84
N SER A 137 6.45 -3.60 -13.98
CA SER A 137 5.97 -4.65 -14.88
C SER A 137 7.08 -5.51 -15.48
N TYR A 138 8.29 -4.97 -15.75
CA TYR A 138 9.37 -5.73 -16.41
C TYR A 138 10.32 -6.46 -15.44
N LEU A 139 10.05 -6.39 -14.15
CA LEU A 139 10.79 -7.15 -13.14
C LEU A 139 10.12 -8.50 -12.88
N THR A 140 10.92 -9.45 -12.42
CA THR A 140 10.41 -10.74 -11.93
C THR A 140 9.86 -10.59 -10.50
N VAL A 141 9.10 -11.59 -10.07
CA VAL A 141 8.57 -11.68 -8.69
C VAL A 141 9.71 -11.67 -7.68
N GLU A 142 10.71 -12.53 -7.86
CA GLU A 142 11.88 -12.64 -6.99
C GLU A 142 12.68 -11.34 -6.93
N GLU A 143 12.94 -10.71 -8.07
CA GLU A 143 13.66 -9.43 -8.12
C GLU A 143 12.90 -8.34 -7.37
N THR A 144 11.58 -8.25 -7.58
CA THR A 144 10.75 -7.24 -6.94
C THR A 144 10.75 -7.39 -5.42
N LEU A 145 10.59 -8.62 -4.93
CA LEU A 145 10.68 -8.92 -3.51
C LEU A 145 12.09 -8.65 -2.97
N THR A 146 13.14 -9.04 -3.70
CA THR A 146 14.53 -8.81 -3.31
C THR A 146 14.86 -7.32 -3.20
N TYR A 147 14.50 -6.50 -4.19
CA TYR A 147 14.69 -5.05 -4.11
C TYR A 147 13.93 -4.46 -2.93
N THR A 148 12.69 -4.91 -2.68
CA THR A 148 11.92 -4.40 -1.55
C THR A 148 12.51 -4.82 -0.20
N ALA A 149 13.00 -6.06 -0.10
CA ALA A 149 13.65 -6.56 1.09
C ALA A 149 15.00 -5.86 1.34
N GLN A 150 15.77 -5.52 0.30
CA GLN A 150 17.00 -4.73 0.44
C GLN A 150 16.75 -3.33 1.00
N LEU A 151 15.64 -2.70 0.62
CA LEU A 151 15.25 -1.38 1.13
C LEU A 151 14.72 -1.45 2.58
N SER A 152 13.97 -2.49 2.90
CA SER A 152 13.38 -2.69 4.24
C SER A 152 14.37 -3.25 5.26
N LEU A 153 15.25 -4.18 4.87
CA LEU A 153 16.15 -4.95 5.74
C LEU A 153 17.59 -4.43 5.65
N ARG A 154 17.77 -3.15 5.97
CA ARG A 154 18.98 -2.34 5.72
C ARG A 154 20.29 -2.89 6.33
N LYS A 155 20.22 -3.71 7.38
CA LYS A 155 21.39 -4.22 8.13
C LYS A 155 21.75 -5.68 7.81
N HIS A 156 20.97 -6.35 6.96
CA HIS A 156 21.15 -7.78 6.71
C HIS A 156 22.10 -8.02 5.52
N SER A 157 22.86 -9.12 5.57
CA SER A 157 23.65 -9.57 4.44
C SER A 157 22.76 -9.90 3.24
N SER A 158 23.29 -9.78 2.03
CA SER A 158 22.56 -10.13 0.80
C SER A 158 22.05 -11.57 0.82
N GLU A 159 22.78 -12.47 1.47
CA GLU A 159 22.37 -13.87 1.64
C GLU A 159 21.20 -14.03 2.62
N ALA A 160 21.23 -13.35 3.76
CA ALA A 160 20.12 -13.34 4.70
C ALA A 160 18.85 -12.75 4.06
N ILE A 161 18.99 -11.73 3.20
CA ILE A 161 17.87 -11.16 2.44
C ILE A 161 17.31 -12.19 1.47
N ARG A 162 18.13 -12.86 0.66
CA ARG A 162 17.67 -13.91 -0.27
C ARG A 162 16.95 -15.05 0.46
N LYS A 163 17.48 -15.49 1.61
CA LYS A 163 16.85 -16.54 2.43
C LYS A 163 15.47 -16.09 2.93
N LYS A 164 15.34 -14.85 3.41
CA LYS A 164 14.04 -14.27 3.81
C LYS A 164 13.07 -14.16 2.64
N VAL A 165 13.53 -13.68 1.48
CA VAL A 165 12.70 -13.59 0.25
C VAL A 165 12.21 -14.97 -0.18
N THR A 166 13.07 -15.98 -0.14
CA THR A 166 12.69 -17.37 -0.46
C THR A 166 11.64 -17.90 0.51
N ALA A 167 11.79 -17.63 1.82
CA ALA A 167 10.82 -18.02 2.82
C ALA A 167 9.44 -17.35 2.58
N VAL A 168 9.43 -16.05 2.29
CA VAL A 168 8.20 -15.29 1.98
C VAL A 168 7.56 -15.78 0.69
N MET A 169 8.34 -16.09 -0.36
CA MET A 169 7.80 -16.66 -1.60
C MET A 169 7.18 -18.04 -1.38
N ALA A 170 7.78 -18.87 -0.53
CA ALA A 170 7.23 -20.18 -0.18
C ALA A 170 5.92 -20.03 0.62
N GLU A 171 5.88 -19.12 1.59
CA GLU A 171 4.70 -18.84 2.41
C GLU A 171 3.52 -18.33 1.57
N LEU A 172 3.78 -17.46 0.61
CA LEU A 172 2.76 -16.90 -0.28
C LEU A 172 2.43 -17.82 -1.47
N SER A 173 2.99 -19.03 -1.53
CA SER A 173 2.81 -19.97 -2.64
C SER A 173 3.13 -19.33 -4.00
N LEU A 174 4.25 -18.59 -4.07
CA LEU A 174 4.77 -17.90 -5.26
C LEU A 174 6.01 -18.59 -5.86
N GLY A 175 6.40 -19.76 -5.33
CA GLY A 175 7.60 -20.47 -5.76
C GLY A 175 7.63 -20.82 -7.25
N HIS A 176 6.49 -21.20 -7.84
CA HIS A 176 6.38 -21.56 -9.25
C HIS A 176 6.49 -20.37 -10.21
N VAL A 177 6.22 -19.15 -9.74
CA VAL A 177 6.29 -17.89 -10.52
C VAL A 177 7.45 -16.99 -10.13
N ALA A 178 8.40 -17.47 -9.32
CA ALA A 178 9.51 -16.66 -8.80
C ALA A 178 10.31 -15.94 -9.90
N HIS A 179 10.61 -16.64 -11.00
CA HIS A 179 11.37 -16.10 -12.13
C HIS A 179 10.49 -15.55 -13.26
N SER A 180 9.17 -15.58 -13.11
CA SER A 180 8.23 -15.03 -14.08
C SER A 180 8.16 -13.51 -13.97
N VAL A 181 7.98 -12.84 -15.10
CA VAL A 181 7.83 -11.38 -15.17
C VAL A 181 6.45 -10.98 -14.66
N ILE A 182 6.37 -9.92 -13.85
CA ILE A 182 5.11 -9.47 -13.23
C ILE A 182 4.06 -9.08 -14.28
N GLY A 183 4.48 -8.42 -15.36
CA GLY A 183 3.55 -7.98 -16.38
C GLY A 183 2.84 -6.67 -16.02
N GLY A 184 2.11 -6.15 -17.00
CA GLY A 184 1.41 -4.87 -16.88
C GLY A 184 0.07 -4.91 -17.59
N ARG A 185 -0.50 -3.72 -17.83
CA ARG A 185 -1.71 -3.61 -18.66
C ARG A 185 -1.41 -3.83 -20.15
N ILE A 186 -0.18 -3.55 -20.56
CA ILE A 186 0.25 -3.54 -21.98
C ILE A 186 0.71 -4.94 -22.42
N PHE A 187 1.33 -5.71 -21.52
CA PHE A 187 1.85 -7.03 -21.83
C PHE A 187 1.49 -8.04 -20.72
N PRO A 188 1.16 -9.29 -21.09
CA PRO A 188 0.78 -10.32 -20.13
C PRO A 188 1.97 -10.70 -19.23
N GLY A 189 1.67 -11.06 -18.00
CA GLY A 189 2.63 -11.58 -17.02
C GLY A 189 1.94 -12.57 -16.09
N ILE A 190 2.22 -12.46 -14.79
CA ILE A 190 1.58 -13.30 -13.77
C ILE A 190 0.09 -13.01 -13.65
N SER A 191 -0.67 -13.95 -13.06
CA SER A 191 -2.10 -13.75 -12.83
C SER A 191 -2.36 -12.59 -11.85
N VAL A 192 -3.58 -12.03 -11.91
CA VAL A 192 -3.99 -10.93 -11.02
C VAL A 192 -3.93 -11.35 -9.54
N GLY A 193 -4.31 -12.60 -9.23
CA GLY A 193 -4.20 -13.18 -7.90
C GLY A 193 -2.75 -13.31 -7.41
N GLU A 194 -1.85 -13.81 -8.24
CA GLU A 194 -0.42 -13.89 -7.92
C GLU A 194 0.19 -12.51 -7.72
N ARG A 195 -0.17 -11.55 -8.57
CA ARG A 195 0.23 -10.15 -8.41
C ARG A 195 -0.23 -9.57 -7.08
N ARG A 196 -1.45 -9.89 -6.65
CA ARG A 196 -1.97 -9.48 -5.33
C ARG A 196 -1.15 -10.10 -4.20
N ARG A 197 -0.84 -11.39 -4.27
CA ARG A 197 0.03 -12.08 -3.28
C ARG A 197 1.41 -11.41 -3.16
N VAL A 198 2.02 -10.99 -4.28
CA VAL A 198 3.30 -10.25 -4.26
C VAL A 198 3.20 -8.91 -3.50
N SER A 199 2.06 -8.23 -3.61
CA SER A 199 1.78 -6.99 -2.88
C SER A 199 1.64 -7.23 -1.36
N ILE A 200 0.94 -8.31 -0.98
CA ILE A 200 0.63 -8.71 0.40
C ILE A 200 1.87 -9.06 1.22
N ALA A 201 2.96 -9.48 0.56
CA ALA A 201 4.23 -9.91 1.17
C ALA A 201 4.88 -8.95 2.19
N LYS A 202 4.31 -7.76 2.40
CA LYS A 202 4.89 -6.67 3.16
C LYS A 202 4.13 -6.29 4.43
N VAL A 203 2.97 -6.88 4.78
CA VAL A 203 1.88 -6.04 5.34
C VAL A 203 1.17 -6.48 6.64
N ILE A 204 0.67 -5.45 7.34
CA ILE A 204 -0.18 -5.44 8.55
C ILE A 204 -1.57 -4.83 8.22
N LEU A 205 -1.68 -3.88 7.29
CA LEU A 205 -2.93 -3.18 6.91
C LEU A 205 -3.22 -3.32 5.40
N LEU A 206 -4.39 -3.83 5.02
CA LEU A 206 -4.78 -4.05 3.62
C LEU A 206 -6.09 -3.34 3.28
N ASP A 207 -6.04 -2.47 2.27
CA ASP A 207 -7.26 -1.83 1.74
C ASP A 207 -7.85 -2.62 0.57
N GLU A 208 -9.02 -3.22 0.79
CA GLU A 208 -9.82 -3.93 -0.22
C GLU A 208 -9.04 -4.97 -1.06
N PRO A 209 -8.32 -5.93 -0.44
CA PRO A 209 -7.43 -6.85 -1.15
C PRO A 209 -8.17 -7.82 -2.09
N THR A 210 -9.46 -8.06 -1.89
CA THR A 210 -10.28 -8.97 -2.71
C THR A 210 -10.91 -8.30 -3.93
N THR A 211 -10.78 -6.97 -4.08
CA THR A 211 -11.40 -6.25 -5.20
C THR A 211 -10.75 -6.59 -6.54
N GLY A 212 -11.58 -6.79 -7.56
CA GLY A 212 -11.12 -7.12 -8.93
C GLY A 212 -10.58 -8.55 -9.09
N LEU A 213 -10.77 -9.42 -8.08
CA LEU A 213 -10.43 -10.83 -8.16
C LEU A 213 -11.69 -11.68 -8.41
N ASP A 214 -11.50 -12.82 -9.06
CA ASP A 214 -12.51 -13.86 -9.08
C ASP A 214 -12.68 -14.43 -7.66
N SER A 215 -13.84 -15.03 -7.41
CA SER A 215 -14.17 -15.42 -6.05
C SER A 215 -13.34 -16.56 -5.48
N MET A 216 -12.84 -17.47 -6.32
CA MET A 216 -11.97 -18.54 -5.86
C MET A 216 -10.64 -17.97 -5.39
N THR A 217 -10.04 -17.09 -6.19
CA THR A 217 -8.80 -16.39 -5.82
C THR A 217 -9.01 -15.49 -4.61
N ALA A 218 -10.12 -14.77 -4.52
CA ALA A 218 -10.45 -13.94 -3.36
C ALA A 218 -10.49 -14.77 -2.05
N ASN A 219 -11.13 -15.94 -2.09
CA ASN A 219 -11.14 -16.87 -0.95
C ASN A 219 -9.72 -17.34 -0.58
N GLN A 220 -8.89 -17.70 -1.57
CA GLN A 220 -7.50 -18.09 -1.32
C GLN A 220 -6.68 -16.96 -0.67
N ILE A 221 -6.88 -15.71 -1.09
CA ILE A 221 -6.22 -14.55 -0.49
C ILE A 221 -6.65 -14.37 0.97
N VAL A 222 -7.94 -14.51 1.28
CA VAL A 222 -8.44 -14.36 2.66
C VAL A 222 -7.94 -15.48 3.57
N VAL A 223 -7.90 -16.72 3.08
CA VAL A 223 -7.32 -17.85 3.83
C VAL A 223 -5.84 -17.60 4.12
N LEU A 224 -5.07 -17.14 3.12
CA LEU A 224 -3.68 -16.76 3.29
C LEU A 224 -3.51 -15.66 4.35
N LEU A 225 -4.36 -14.63 4.34
CA LEU A 225 -4.33 -13.55 5.34
C LEU A 225 -4.69 -14.06 6.74
N ALA A 226 -5.60 -15.02 6.84
CA ALA A 226 -5.93 -15.67 8.10
C ALA A 226 -4.79 -16.58 8.61
N ASP A 227 -4.11 -17.30 7.71
CA ASP A 227 -2.92 -18.09 8.02
C ASP A 227 -1.77 -17.20 8.49
N LEU A 228 -1.57 -16.06 7.81
CA LEU A 228 -0.61 -15.04 8.22
C LEU A 228 -0.94 -14.54 9.62
N ALA A 229 -2.19 -14.14 9.87
CA ALA A 229 -2.61 -13.64 11.18
C ALA A 229 -2.42 -14.65 12.32
N ARG A 230 -2.45 -15.97 12.04
CA ARG A 230 -2.17 -17.02 13.04
C ARG A 230 -0.70 -17.10 13.47
N ARG A 231 0.23 -16.47 12.73
CA ARG A 231 1.69 -16.51 12.98
C ARG A 231 2.21 -15.21 13.63
N ASP A 232 1.31 -14.52 14.34
CA ASP A 232 1.55 -13.31 15.14
C ASP A 232 1.66 -11.93 14.45
N PRO A 233 1.48 -11.69 13.13
CA PRO A 233 1.21 -10.35 12.63
C PRO A 233 -0.25 -9.97 12.88
N ILE A 234 -0.47 -8.74 13.34
CA ILE A 234 -1.80 -8.14 13.26
C ILE A 234 -2.11 -7.88 11.80
N VAL A 235 -3.31 -8.24 11.37
CA VAL A 235 -3.77 -8.06 9.99
C VAL A 235 -5.11 -7.35 10.02
N ILE A 236 -5.15 -6.10 9.59
CA ILE A 236 -6.40 -5.34 9.44
C ILE A 236 -6.73 -5.30 7.96
N VAL A 237 -7.91 -5.76 7.59
CA VAL A 237 -8.35 -5.84 6.19
C VAL A 237 -9.69 -5.15 6.05
N THR A 238 -9.84 -4.29 5.04
CA THR A 238 -11.18 -3.86 4.58
C THR A 238 -11.64 -4.78 3.46
N ILE A 239 -12.85 -5.34 3.55
CA ILE A 239 -13.45 -6.10 2.44
C ILE A 239 -14.81 -5.51 2.09
N HIS A 240 -14.99 -5.29 0.79
CA HIS A 240 -16.27 -4.99 0.17
C HIS A 240 -16.95 -6.32 -0.21
N GLN A 241 -18.07 -6.64 0.44
CA GLN A 241 -18.91 -7.83 0.16
C GLN A 241 -18.18 -9.18 0.26
N PRO A 242 -17.85 -9.65 1.48
CA PRO A 242 -17.27 -10.98 1.67
C PRO A 242 -18.30 -12.08 1.42
N ARG A 243 -17.86 -13.22 0.86
CA ARG A 243 -18.68 -14.43 0.75
C ARG A 243 -19.03 -14.98 2.13
N SER A 244 -20.17 -15.65 2.24
CA SER A 244 -20.64 -16.31 3.46
C SER A 244 -19.64 -17.31 4.04
N GLU A 245 -18.90 -18.03 3.19
CA GLU A 245 -17.84 -18.97 3.59
C GLU A 245 -16.74 -18.29 4.43
N LEU A 246 -16.49 -17.00 4.20
CA LEU A 246 -15.44 -16.25 4.88
C LEU A 246 -15.85 -15.82 6.30
N PHE A 247 -17.15 -15.81 6.60
CA PHE A 247 -17.71 -15.38 7.90
C PHE A 247 -17.05 -16.04 9.10
N ARG A 248 -16.77 -17.33 9.00
CA ARG A 248 -16.19 -18.12 10.10
C ARG A 248 -14.68 -18.01 10.22
N ILE A 249 -14.01 -17.46 9.20
CA ILE A 249 -12.55 -17.35 9.16
C ILE A 249 -12.07 -16.14 9.98
N PHE A 250 -12.93 -15.13 10.15
CA PHE A 250 -12.56 -13.88 10.82
C PHE A 250 -12.67 -13.98 12.34
N ASN A 251 -11.62 -13.55 13.03
CA ASN A 251 -11.60 -13.48 14.50
C ASN A 251 -12.47 -12.33 15.02
N ARG A 252 -12.40 -11.18 14.35
CA ARG A 252 -13.20 -9.99 14.65
C ARG A 252 -13.71 -9.35 13.38
N ILE A 253 -14.92 -8.81 13.49
CA ILE A 253 -15.63 -8.08 12.45
C ILE A 253 -15.98 -6.71 13.01
N ALA A 254 -15.79 -5.67 12.20
CA ALA A 254 -16.33 -4.36 12.47
C ALA A 254 -17.14 -3.83 11.28
N ILE A 255 -18.27 -3.22 11.59
CA ILE A 255 -19.17 -2.53 10.66
C ILE A 255 -19.14 -1.03 10.99
N MET A 256 -19.02 -0.21 9.95
CA MET A 256 -19.03 1.24 9.99
C MET A 256 -19.91 1.76 8.87
N SER A 257 -20.61 2.83 9.17
CA SER A 257 -21.48 3.54 8.24
C SER A 257 -21.32 5.04 8.49
N ARG A 258 -21.23 5.84 7.42
CA ARG A 258 -21.08 7.31 7.50
C ARG A 258 -19.98 7.83 8.45
N GLY A 259 -18.90 7.06 8.65
CA GLY A 259 -17.79 7.45 9.52
C GLY A 259 -17.93 7.04 10.98
N GLU A 260 -19.04 6.39 11.36
CA GLU A 260 -19.32 5.90 12.71
C GLU A 260 -19.15 4.38 12.78
N LEU A 261 -18.68 3.90 13.92
CA LEU A 261 -18.56 2.47 14.21
C LEU A 261 -19.91 1.94 14.70
N VAL A 262 -20.55 1.10 13.90
CA VAL A 262 -21.86 0.52 14.20
C VAL A 262 -21.74 -0.72 15.08
N PHE A 263 -20.73 -1.56 14.83
CA PHE A 263 -20.49 -2.79 15.58
C PHE A 263 -19.01 -3.18 15.49
N CYS A 264 -18.45 -3.76 16.55
CA CYS A 264 -17.15 -4.42 16.54
C CYS A 264 -17.11 -5.59 17.53
N GLY A 265 -16.93 -6.80 17.04
CA GLY A 265 -17.04 -8.01 17.87
C GLY A 265 -16.66 -9.28 17.11
N LYS A 266 -16.90 -10.44 17.71
CA LYS A 266 -16.80 -11.73 17.02
C LYS A 266 -17.97 -11.92 16.03
N PRO A 267 -17.85 -12.82 15.03
CA PRO A 267 -18.95 -13.11 14.12
C PRO A 267 -20.21 -13.61 14.81
N GLU A 268 -20.07 -14.47 15.83
CA GLU A 268 -21.19 -14.98 16.63
C GLU A 268 -21.87 -13.85 17.42
N GLU A 269 -21.07 -13.03 18.12
CA GLU A 269 -21.55 -11.85 18.87
C GLU A 269 -22.31 -10.85 17.98
N MET A 270 -21.99 -10.81 16.68
CA MET A 270 -22.68 -9.94 15.73
C MET A 270 -24.11 -10.41 15.49
N VAL A 271 -24.32 -11.70 15.24
CA VAL A 271 -25.65 -12.26 14.99
C VAL A 271 -26.54 -12.07 16.21
N ASP A 272 -26.01 -12.33 17.40
CA ASP A 272 -26.73 -12.15 18.67
C ASP A 272 -27.10 -10.69 18.91
N PHE A 273 -26.16 -9.75 18.66
CA PHE A 273 -26.39 -8.32 18.82
C PHE A 273 -27.50 -7.81 17.89
N PHE A 274 -27.45 -8.12 16.60
CA PHE A 274 -28.48 -7.64 15.67
C PHE A 274 -29.84 -8.30 15.93
N SER A 275 -29.87 -9.55 16.38
CA SER A 275 -31.10 -10.22 16.80
C SER A 275 -31.70 -9.55 18.04
N SER A 276 -30.87 -9.13 19.01
CA SER A 276 -31.33 -8.36 20.18
C SER A 276 -31.88 -6.98 19.83
N CYS A 277 -31.42 -6.39 18.73
CA CYS A 277 -31.95 -5.15 18.16
C CYS A 277 -33.26 -5.36 17.35
N GLY A 278 -33.77 -6.58 17.26
CA GLY A 278 -34.98 -6.93 16.50
C GLY A 278 -34.75 -7.22 15.02
N TYR A 279 -33.51 -7.45 14.60
CA TYR A 279 -33.14 -7.73 13.21
C TYR A 279 -32.49 -9.12 13.07
N GLU A 280 -33.33 -10.15 12.99
CA GLU A 280 -32.88 -11.52 12.74
C GLU A 280 -32.46 -11.74 11.28
N CYS A 281 -31.41 -12.52 11.08
CA CYS A 281 -30.92 -12.88 9.75
C CYS A 281 -31.67 -14.11 9.21
N PRO A 282 -32.25 -14.08 8.00
CA PRO A 282 -32.85 -15.26 7.38
C PRO A 282 -31.84 -16.40 7.14
N GLU A 283 -32.27 -17.66 7.23
CA GLU A 283 -31.39 -18.84 7.15
C GLU A 283 -30.55 -18.95 5.86
N TYR A 284 -31.11 -18.54 4.73
CA TYR A 284 -30.45 -18.63 3.41
C TYR A 284 -29.80 -17.33 2.97
N CYS A 285 -29.64 -16.37 3.88
CA CYS A 285 -28.98 -15.10 3.61
C CYS A 285 -27.56 -15.08 4.18
N ASN A 286 -26.65 -14.40 3.49
CA ASN A 286 -25.33 -14.12 4.04
C ASN A 286 -25.48 -13.08 5.17
N PRO A 287 -25.13 -13.42 6.44
CA PRO A 287 -25.30 -12.50 7.55
C PRO A 287 -24.54 -11.18 7.35
N PHE A 288 -23.36 -11.24 6.73
CA PHE A 288 -22.60 -10.02 6.42
C PHE A 288 -23.35 -9.08 5.48
N ASP A 289 -23.82 -9.59 4.35
CA ASP A 289 -24.47 -8.76 3.34
C ASP A 289 -25.77 -8.17 3.92
N PHE A 290 -26.51 -8.97 4.68
CA PHE A 290 -27.73 -8.54 5.35
C PHE A 290 -27.47 -7.40 6.35
N TYR A 291 -26.52 -7.54 7.28
CA TYR A 291 -26.24 -6.51 8.27
C TYR A 291 -25.56 -5.27 7.67
N VAL A 292 -24.74 -5.42 6.62
CA VAL A 292 -24.18 -4.28 5.90
C VAL A 292 -25.27 -3.50 5.15
N GLU A 293 -26.22 -4.19 4.53
CA GLU A 293 -27.37 -3.55 3.89
C GLU A 293 -28.24 -2.82 4.91
N LEU A 294 -28.54 -3.45 6.05
CA LEU A 294 -29.31 -2.87 7.15
C LEU A 294 -28.70 -1.58 7.70
N THR A 295 -27.38 -1.55 7.83
CA THR A 295 -26.63 -0.41 8.39
C THR A 295 -26.25 0.65 7.35
N SER A 296 -26.49 0.38 6.07
CA SER A 296 -26.24 1.33 4.99
C SER A 296 -27.36 2.37 4.87
N VAL A 297 -26.97 3.61 4.52
CA VAL A 297 -27.90 4.73 4.34
C VAL A 297 -28.18 4.92 2.84
N ASP A 298 -29.42 4.76 2.43
CA ASP A 298 -29.86 4.92 1.04
C ASP A 298 -30.08 6.41 0.71
N ARG A 299 -29.34 6.94 -0.29
CA ARG A 299 -29.41 8.34 -0.73
C ARG A 299 -30.34 8.59 -1.91
N ARG A 300 -31.05 7.57 -2.40
CA ARG A 300 -31.89 7.69 -3.61
C ARG A 300 -33.08 8.66 -3.41
N CYS A 301 -33.60 8.77 -2.19
CA CYS A 301 -34.70 9.67 -1.83
C CYS A 301 -34.46 10.24 -0.43
N SER A 302 -34.78 11.53 -0.22
CA SER A 302 -34.59 12.22 1.06
C SER A 302 -35.34 11.57 2.22
N GLU A 303 -36.53 11.02 1.97
CA GLU A 303 -37.34 10.35 3.00
C GLU A 303 -36.72 9.01 3.42
N ARG A 304 -36.23 8.23 2.44
CA ARG A 304 -35.50 6.98 2.70
C ARG A 304 -34.15 7.23 3.36
N GLU A 305 -33.46 8.31 2.99
CA GLU A 305 -32.22 8.72 3.63
C GLU A 305 -32.46 9.01 5.10
N ALA A 306 -33.47 9.81 5.44
CA ALA A 306 -33.82 10.12 6.82
C ALA A 306 -34.20 8.86 7.62
N ALA A 307 -35.04 7.98 7.06
CA ALA A 307 -35.47 6.74 7.72
C ALA A 307 -34.30 5.77 7.95
N THR A 308 -33.48 5.53 6.93
CA THR A 308 -32.32 4.62 7.04
C THR A 308 -31.21 5.18 7.93
N TYR A 309 -31.05 6.51 7.93
CA TYR A 309 -30.13 7.19 8.85
C TYR A 309 -30.59 7.07 10.30
N SER A 310 -31.88 7.29 10.60
CA SER A 310 -32.44 7.10 11.94
C SER A 310 -32.20 5.68 12.43
N ARG A 311 -32.54 4.68 11.60
CA ARG A 311 -32.30 3.26 11.90
C ARG A 311 -30.84 2.97 12.23
N MET A 312 -29.90 3.48 11.42
CA MET A 312 -28.47 3.30 11.65
C MET A 312 -28.01 3.96 12.96
N HIS A 313 -28.55 5.14 13.29
CA HIS A 313 -28.25 5.83 14.53
C HIS A 313 -28.79 5.09 15.76
N ASP A 314 -29.99 4.51 15.68
CA ASP A 314 -30.59 3.70 16.74
C ASP A 314 -29.75 2.46 17.03
N ILE A 315 -29.32 1.74 15.98
CA ILE A 315 -28.44 0.57 16.11
C ILE A 315 -27.08 0.97 16.71
N THR A 316 -26.52 2.10 16.28
CA THR A 316 -25.23 2.59 16.78
C THR A 316 -25.31 2.96 18.25
N SER A 317 -26.40 3.61 18.67
CA SER A 317 -26.68 3.95 20.06
C SER A 317 -26.87 2.69 20.92
N ALA A 318 -27.59 1.69 20.38
CA ALA A 318 -27.73 0.39 21.03
C ALA A 318 -26.36 -0.29 21.23
N TYR A 319 -25.49 -0.26 20.22
CA TYR A 319 -24.14 -0.80 20.33
C TYR A 319 -23.30 -0.08 21.39
N GLN A 320 -23.33 1.25 21.43
CA GLN A 320 -22.62 2.04 22.46
C GLN A 320 -23.09 1.72 23.89
N SER A 321 -24.38 1.36 24.06
CA SER A 321 -24.94 0.95 25.35
C SER A 321 -24.66 -0.52 25.72
N SER A 322 -24.26 -1.34 24.74
CA SER A 322 -24.11 -2.78 24.89
C SER A 322 -22.92 -3.19 25.78
N GLU A 323 -23.03 -4.38 26.38
CA GLU A 323 -21.92 -4.99 27.14
C GLU A 323 -20.70 -5.30 26.25
N ILE A 324 -20.90 -5.52 24.95
CA ILE A 324 -19.82 -5.78 23.98
C ILE A 324 -18.92 -4.53 23.89
N TYR A 325 -19.52 -3.35 23.75
CA TYR A 325 -18.80 -2.09 23.68
C TYR A 325 -18.09 -1.76 25.00
N LYS A 326 -18.77 -1.95 26.15
CA LYS A 326 -18.15 -1.78 27.47
C LYS A 326 -16.98 -2.74 27.70
N SER A 327 -17.12 -4.00 27.31
CA SER A 327 -16.04 -5.01 27.38
C SER A 327 -14.84 -4.60 26.51
N MET A 328 -15.11 -4.08 25.31
CA MET A 328 -14.09 -3.57 24.40
C MET A 328 -13.35 -2.37 25.00
N LEU A 329 -14.07 -1.38 25.54
CA LEU A 329 -13.47 -0.25 26.27
C LEU A 329 -12.68 -0.69 27.51
N GLY A 330 -13.15 -1.71 28.24
CA GLY A 330 -12.43 -2.29 29.37
C GLY A 330 -11.08 -2.90 28.94
N LYS A 331 -11.06 -3.66 27.84
CA LYS A 331 -9.83 -4.24 27.27
C LYS A 331 -8.85 -3.17 26.80
N ILE A 332 -9.36 -2.07 26.25
CA ILE A 332 -8.56 -0.90 25.89
C ILE A 332 -7.89 -0.33 27.13
N GLY A 333 -8.68 -0.03 28.18
CA GLY A 333 -8.16 0.53 29.42
C GLY A 333 -7.08 -0.35 30.07
N GLN A 334 -7.30 -1.67 30.09
CA GLN A 334 -6.32 -2.64 30.60
C GLN A 334 -5.02 -2.66 29.78
N SER A 335 -5.13 -2.56 28.45
CA SER A 335 -3.98 -2.57 27.55
C SER A 335 -3.14 -1.29 27.64
N CYS A 336 -3.79 -0.14 27.89
CA CYS A 336 -3.09 1.12 28.18
C CYS A 336 -2.32 1.09 29.51
N GLN A 337 -2.76 0.29 30.49
CA GLN A 337 -2.13 0.19 31.81
C GLN A 337 -0.95 -0.82 31.83
N ARG A 338 -1.00 -1.87 31.01
CA ARG A 338 0.09 -2.84 30.85
C ARG A 338 1.17 -2.32 29.90
N ALA A 339 2.03 -1.43 30.40
CA ALA A 339 3.20 -0.93 29.68
C ALA A 339 4.43 -1.87 29.73
N ASP A 340 4.24 -3.17 29.96
CA ASP A 340 5.33 -4.12 30.24
C ASP A 340 5.88 -4.84 28.99
N LYS A 341 5.24 -4.70 27.83
CA LYS A 341 5.69 -5.37 26.60
C LYS A 341 6.71 -4.51 25.83
N PRO A 342 7.76 -5.12 25.24
CA PRO A 342 8.74 -4.37 24.48
C PRO A 342 8.03 -3.63 23.34
N MET A 343 8.35 -2.34 23.24
CA MET A 343 7.93 -1.48 22.15
C MET A 343 8.24 -2.16 20.82
N ILE A 344 7.28 -2.20 19.88
CA ILE A 344 7.49 -2.79 18.55
C ILE A 344 8.82 -2.24 18.01
N PRO A 345 9.71 -3.09 17.47
CA PRO A 345 10.93 -2.60 16.87
C PRO A 345 10.53 -1.66 15.73
N PHE A 346 10.54 -0.36 16.00
CA PHE A 346 10.36 0.67 14.99
C PHE A 346 11.31 0.33 13.85
N ARG A 347 10.86 0.49 12.60
CA ARG A 347 11.78 0.51 11.45
C ARG A 347 12.90 1.47 11.82
N THR A 348 14.06 0.90 12.15
CA THR A 348 15.06 1.66 12.89
C THR A 348 15.60 2.72 11.96
N HIS A 349 15.26 3.98 12.24
CA HIS A 349 15.88 5.16 11.68
C HIS A 349 17.36 5.31 12.08
N SER A 350 17.96 4.30 12.73
CA SER A 350 19.38 4.31 13.05
C SER A 350 20.19 4.38 11.75
N LEU A 351 20.58 5.59 11.39
CA LEU A 351 21.37 5.97 10.24
C LEU A 351 22.82 5.55 10.48
N PRO A 352 23.36 4.54 9.78
CA PRO A 352 24.77 4.63 9.40
C PRO A 352 24.87 5.77 8.37
N ASN A 353 25.67 6.81 8.66
CA ASN A 353 26.00 7.95 7.78
C ASN A 353 24.96 8.28 6.70
N GLU A 354 24.10 9.28 6.94
CA GLU A 354 23.02 9.74 6.03
C GLU A 354 23.42 9.74 4.54
N THR A 355 24.66 10.13 4.24
CA THR A 355 25.24 10.24 2.90
C THR A 355 25.55 8.88 2.25
N LEU A 356 26.17 7.94 2.96
CA LEU A 356 26.45 6.60 2.44
C LEU A 356 25.13 5.83 2.25
N PHE A 357 24.19 6.03 3.17
CA PHE A 357 22.86 5.46 3.06
C PHE A 357 22.09 6.01 1.86
N MET A 358 22.13 7.32 1.65
CA MET A 358 21.52 7.95 0.47
C MET A 358 22.16 7.45 -0.83
N TYR A 359 23.48 7.29 -0.87
CA TYR A 359 24.18 6.73 -2.02
C TYR A 359 23.74 5.29 -2.29
N PHE A 360 23.66 4.45 -1.24
CA PHE A 360 23.16 3.09 -1.36
C PHE A 360 21.74 3.05 -1.92
N LEU A 361 20.81 3.84 -1.36
CA LEU A 361 19.43 3.93 -1.84
C LEU A 361 19.33 4.40 -3.29
N LEU A 362 20.08 5.44 -3.65
CA LEU A 362 20.13 5.95 -5.03
C LEU A 362 20.69 4.89 -5.97
N SER A 363 21.76 4.20 -5.57
CA SER A 363 22.37 3.14 -6.37
C SER A 363 21.44 1.95 -6.59
N ASP A 364 20.69 1.53 -5.57
CA ASP A 364 19.73 0.43 -5.69
C ASP A 364 18.53 0.83 -6.55
N THR A 365 17.97 2.01 -6.31
CA THR A 365 16.85 2.55 -7.09
C THR A 365 17.25 2.76 -8.55
N HIS A 366 18.47 3.25 -8.80
CA HIS A 366 19.03 3.40 -10.13
C HIS A 366 19.19 2.04 -10.81
N ARG A 367 19.83 1.07 -10.16
CA ARG A 367 20.01 -0.30 -10.69
C ARG A 367 18.67 -0.93 -11.05
N ARG A 368 17.67 -0.79 -10.20
CA ARG A 368 16.30 -1.26 -10.41
C ARG A 368 15.65 -0.60 -11.62
N THR A 369 15.76 0.72 -11.73
CA THR A 369 15.17 1.50 -12.83
C THR A 369 15.83 1.17 -14.16
N VAL A 370 17.17 1.10 -14.19
CA VAL A 370 17.94 0.71 -15.38
C VAL A 370 17.59 -0.71 -15.81
N ARG A 371 17.46 -1.65 -14.87
CA ARG A 371 17.05 -3.03 -15.20
C ARG A 371 15.65 -3.09 -15.81
N ASN A 372 14.69 -2.39 -15.22
CA ASN A 372 13.33 -2.29 -15.77
C ASN A 372 13.32 -1.66 -17.17
N MET A 373 14.06 -0.57 -17.37
CA MET A 373 14.18 0.08 -18.68
C MET A 373 14.88 -0.79 -19.71
N SER A 374 15.97 -1.49 -19.34
CA SER A 374 16.73 -2.35 -20.26
C SER A 374 15.92 -3.52 -20.83
N ARG A 375 14.90 -3.96 -20.10
CA ARG A 375 13.99 -5.04 -20.53
C ARG A 375 12.82 -4.54 -21.37
N ASP A 376 12.51 -3.24 -21.30
CA ASP A 376 11.56 -2.59 -22.18
C ASP A 376 12.17 -2.36 -23.57
N ARG A 377 12.36 -3.46 -24.32
CA ARG A 377 12.97 -3.43 -25.66
C ARG A 377 12.17 -2.54 -26.61
N MET A 378 10.84 -2.58 -26.52
CA MET A 378 9.96 -1.78 -27.37
C MET A 378 10.07 -0.29 -27.03
N GLY A 379 10.09 0.07 -25.75
CA GLY A 379 10.33 1.44 -25.31
C GLY A 379 11.69 1.97 -25.73
N ILE A 380 12.77 1.19 -25.58
CA ILE A 380 14.11 1.59 -26.03
C ILE A 380 14.16 1.77 -27.55
N LEU A 381 13.63 0.81 -28.30
CA LEU A 381 13.61 0.86 -29.76
C LEU A 381 12.85 2.09 -30.27
N MET A 382 11.64 2.33 -29.74
CA MET A 382 10.85 3.50 -30.10
C MET A 382 11.63 4.79 -29.84
N ARG A 383 12.28 4.93 -28.67
CA ARG A 383 13.04 6.14 -28.32
C ARG A 383 14.26 6.37 -29.21
N LEU A 384 15.03 5.31 -29.50
CA LEU A 384 16.19 5.42 -30.38
C LEU A 384 15.75 5.71 -31.83
N SER A 385 14.65 5.10 -32.28
CA SER A 385 14.11 5.29 -33.62
C SER A 385 13.51 6.69 -33.83
N GLN A 386 12.93 7.33 -32.82
CA GLN A 386 12.30 8.65 -32.95
C GLN A 386 13.25 9.70 -33.52
N ASN A 387 14.47 9.82 -32.96
CA ASN A 387 15.45 10.79 -33.46
C ASN A 387 15.96 10.42 -34.86
N LEU A 388 16.07 9.12 -35.17
CA LEU A 388 16.46 8.65 -36.49
C LEU A 388 15.38 8.97 -37.54
N ILE A 389 14.11 8.65 -37.25
CA ILE A 389 12.96 8.93 -38.12
C ILE A 389 12.85 10.43 -38.36
N TYR A 390 13.05 11.24 -37.32
CA TYR A 390 13.07 12.68 -37.44
C TYR A 390 14.22 13.20 -38.33
N GLY A 391 15.42 12.63 -38.17
CA GLY A 391 16.55 12.95 -39.06
C GLY A 391 16.28 12.58 -40.52
N LEU A 392 15.70 11.40 -40.76
CA LEU A 392 15.30 10.95 -42.10
C LEU A 392 14.18 11.82 -42.68
N PHE A 393 13.24 12.28 -41.86
CA PHE A 393 12.18 13.21 -42.27
C PHE A 393 12.77 14.53 -42.76
N ILE A 394 13.70 15.14 -42.02
CA ILE A 394 14.40 16.36 -42.46
C ILE A 394 15.18 16.09 -43.76
N ALA A 395 15.91 14.97 -43.82
CA ALA A 395 16.71 14.62 -44.99
C ALA A 395 15.85 14.43 -46.24
N PHE A 396 14.65 13.86 -46.10
CA PHE A 396 13.71 13.67 -47.21
C PHE A 396 13.22 15.00 -47.80
N PHE A 397 12.88 15.99 -46.96
CA PHE A 397 12.39 17.29 -47.46
C PHE A 397 13.49 18.13 -48.09
N LEU A 398 14.72 18.00 -47.62
CA LEU A 398 15.83 18.80 -48.13
C LEU A 398 16.53 18.16 -49.33
N MET A 399 16.44 16.83 -49.50
CA MET A 399 17.05 15.98 -50.54
C MET A 399 18.56 16.19 -50.79
N LYS A 400 18.96 17.41 -51.16
CA LYS A 400 20.34 17.86 -51.34
C LYS A 400 20.44 19.33 -50.94
N LEU A 401 21.44 19.67 -50.11
CA LEU A 401 21.72 21.07 -49.79
C LEU A 401 22.35 21.76 -51.01
N ASP A 402 21.67 22.78 -51.54
CA ASP A 402 22.27 23.63 -52.56
C ASP A 402 23.37 24.53 -51.96
N GLU A 403 24.37 24.84 -52.78
CA GLU A 403 25.46 25.75 -52.43
C GLU A 403 25.21 27.19 -52.94
N ASP A 404 24.28 27.35 -53.88
CA ASP A 404 23.94 28.64 -54.49
C ASP A 404 23.18 29.55 -53.52
N VAL A 405 23.82 30.64 -53.07
CA VAL A 405 23.23 31.63 -52.16
C VAL A 405 21.96 32.27 -52.73
N THR A 406 21.89 32.44 -54.06
CA THR A 406 20.74 33.04 -54.76
C THR A 406 19.52 32.14 -54.82
N LYS A 407 19.68 30.83 -54.62
CA LYS A 407 18.58 29.84 -54.60
C LYS A 407 18.05 29.53 -53.20
N GLY A 408 18.54 30.23 -52.17
CA GLY A 408 18.05 30.04 -50.80
C GLY A 408 18.90 29.11 -49.92
N ALA A 409 20.10 28.72 -50.35
CA ALA A 409 21.00 27.82 -49.59
C ALA A 409 21.23 28.22 -48.12
N VAL A 410 21.24 29.53 -47.81
CA VAL A 410 21.38 30.04 -46.44
C VAL A 410 20.11 29.81 -45.63
N GLN A 411 18.94 30.00 -46.23
CA GLN A 411 17.64 29.79 -45.58
C GLN A 411 17.42 28.32 -45.22
N ASP A 412 17.81 27.39 -46.09
CA ASP A 412 17.71 25.95 -45.83
C ASP A 412 18.62 25.50 -44.68
N ARG A 413 19.86 26.02 -44.62
CA ARG A 413 20.81 25.75 -43.52
C ARG A 413 20.30 26.28 -42.19
N ILE A 414 19.76 27.50 -42.17
CA ILE A 414 19.14 28.08 -40.98
C ILE A 414 17.93 27.23 -40.54
N GLY A 415 17.11 26.78 -41.50
CA GLY A 415 15.98 25.89 -41.27
C GLY A 415 16.38 24.59 -40.58
N ILE A 416 17.42 23.90 -41.06
CA ILE A 416 17.94 22.68 -40.42
C ILE A 416 18.37 22.93 -38.98
N ILE A 417 19.15 23.99 -38.75
CA ILE A 417 19.68 24.30 -37.41
C ILE A 417 18.51 24.60 -36.47
N TYR A 418 17.56 25.42 -36.92
CA TYR A 418 16.36 25.76 -36.15
C TYR A 418 15.55 24.51 -35.79
N GLN A 419 15.29 23.64 -36.77
CA GLN A 419 14.49 22.43 -36.62
C GLN A 419 15.20 21.39 -35.75
N SER A 420 16.54 21.27 -35.85
CA SER A 420 17.35 20.39 -35.01
C SER A 420 17.38 20.85 -33.55
N MET A 421 17.51 22.16 -33.32
CA MET A 421 17.46 22.76 -31.99
C MET A 421 16.06 22.70 -31.36
N GLY A 422 15.01 22.86 -32.16
CA GLY A 422 13.63 22.87 -31.68
C GLY A 422 13.08 21.47 -31.37
N ALA A 423 13.41 20.46 -32.17
CA ALA A 423 12.83 19.13 -31.98
C ALA A 423 13.54 18.24 -30.97
N SER A 424 14.87 18.36 -30.80
CA SER A 424 15.60 17.58 -29.79
C SER A 424 15.04 17.73 -28.35
N PRO A 425 14.73 18.94 -27.84
CA PRO A 425 14.09 19.07 -26.54
C PRO A 425 12.64 18.55 -26.54
N TYR A 426 11.95 18.62 -27.68
CA TYR A 426 10.60 18.09 -27.81
C TYR A 426 10.58 16.55 -27.70
N THR A 427 11.46 15.84 -28.40
CA THR A 427 11.60 14.37 -28.27
C THR A 427 12.07 13.99 -26.88
N GLY A 428 12.98 14.77 -26.27
CA GLY A 428 13.38 14.60 -24.87
C GLY A 428 12.20 14.73 -23.89
N MET A 429 11.34 15.73 -24.08
CA MET A 429 10.15 15.95 -23.27
C MET A 429 9.13 14.82 -23.42
N LEU A 430 8.82 14.39 -24.64
CA LEU A 430 7.92 13.27 -24.89
C LEU A 430 8.40 11.99 -24.21
N ASN A 431 9.71 11.73 -24.25
CA ASN A 431 10.32 10.59 -23.59
C ASN A 431 10.26 10.69 -22.06
N ALA A 432 10.50 11.88 -21.53
CA ALA A 432 10.37 12.14 -20.09
C ALA A 432 8.93 11.95 -19.62
N VAL A 433 7.93 12.49 -20.33
CA VAL A 433 6.51 12.37 -19.98
C VAL A 433 6.07 10.90 -19.99
N ALA A 434 6.44 10.15 -21.03
CA ALA A 434 6.08 8.73 -21.14
C ALA A 434 6.65 7.86 -20.01
N LEU A 435 7.87 8.13 -19.56
CA LEU A 435 8.54 7.39 -18.48
C LEU A 435 8.15 7.84 -17.08
N PHE A 436 8.13 9.16 -16.89
CA PHE A 436 8.06 9.74 -15.56
C PHE A 436 6.67 9.59 -14.96
N VAL A 437 5.61 9.64 -15.76
CA VAL A 437 4.23 9.51 -15.25
C VAL A 437 4.03 8.17 -14.54
N SER A 438 4.44 7.06 -15.16
CA SER A 438 4.30 5.71 -14.57
C SER A 438 5.24 5.49 -13.38
N SER A 439 6.47 6.00 -13.46
CA SER A 439 7.45 5.90 -12.36
C SER A 439 7.07 6.78 -11.17
N ARG A 440 6.42 7.94 -11.41
CA ARG A 440 5.97 8.88 -10.38
C ARG A 440 4.89 8.27 -9.51
N SER A 441 3.90 7.59 -10.10
CA SER A 441 2.85 6.92 -9.31
C SER A 441 3.45 5.86 -8.39
N GLU A 442 4.38 5.04 -8.88
CA GLU A 442 5.04 4.04 -8.05
C GLU A 442 5.90 4.66 -6.94
N CYS A 443 6.67 5.71 -7.28
CA CYS A 443 7.48 6.43 -6.30
C CYS A 443 6.62 7.06 -5.21
N PHE A 444 5.47 7.61 -5.58
CA PHE A 444 4.52 8.19 -4.63
C PHE A 444 3.99 7.12 -3.69
N GLU A 445 3.53 5.97 -4.20
CA GLU A 445 3.05 4.89 -3.34
C GLU A 445 4.11 4.37 -2.37
N ARG A 446 5.35 4.20 -2.82
CA ARG A 446 6.47 3.77 -1.97
C ARG A 446 6.89 4.81 -0.94
N TYR A 447 6.81 6.08 -1.32
CA TYR A 447 7.03 7.19 -0.40
C TYR A 447 5.99 7.13 0.72
N VAL A 448 4.72 6.94 0.38
CA VAL A 448 3.67 6.85 1.40
C VAL A 448 3.73 5.54 2.20
N ALA A 449 4.34 4.47 1.66
CA ALA A 449 4.63 3.23 2.39
C ALA A 449 5.86 3.32 3.32
N GLY A 450 6.48 4.51 3.45
CA GLY A 450 7.65 4.74 4.31
C GLY A 450 8.93 4.03 3.84
N ILE A 451 8.98 3.59 2.58
CA ILE A 451 10.13 2.84 2.02
C ILE A 451 11.22 3.80 1.50
N HIS A 452 10.84 5.01 1.08
CA HIS A 452 11.76 6.06 0.61
C HIS A 452 11.76 7.29 1.53
N ILE A 453 12.93 7.94 1.62
CA ILE A 453 13.22 9.03 2.54
C ILE A 453 12.21 10.19 2.40
N SER A 454 11.86 10.76 3.56
CA SER A 454 11.13 12.03 3.76
C SER A 454 11.40 13.09 2.67
N LYS A 455 10.35 13.84 2.30
CA LYS A 455 10.36 15.01 1.40
C LYS A 455 11.56 15.94 1.60
N SER A 456 12.07 16.06 2.84
CA SER A 456 13.20 16.94 3.17
C SER A 456 14.49 16.55 2.43
N SER A 457 14.81 15.26 2.31
CA SER A 457 16.11 14.83 1.79
C SER A 457 16.17 14.81 0.26
N SER A 458 15.08 14.45 -0.41
CA SER A 458 14.99 14.53 -1.89
C SER A 458 14.93 15.97 -2.40
N ILE A 459 14.26 16.89 -1.69
CA ILE A 459 14.26 18.32 -2.04
C ILE A 459 15.64 18.93 -1.75
N THR A 460 16.30 18.53 -0.67
CA THR A 460 17.66 19.03 -0.34
C THR A 460 18.71 18.50 -1.32
N PHE A 461 18.58 17.26 -1.78
CA PHE A 461 19.45 16.71 -2.82
C PHE A 461 19.15 17.29 -4.19
N GLY A 462 17.89 17.45 -4.58
CA GLY A 462 17.52 18.18 -5.80
C GLY A 462 18.06 19.61 -5.81
N LYS A 463 17.96 20.33 -4.67
CA LYS A 463 18.54 21.68 -4.49
C LYS A 463 20.08 21.67 -4.49
N ARG A 464 20.74 20.65 -3.93
CA ARG A 464 22.21 20.51 -3.96
C ARG A 464 22.73 20.11 -5.35
N PHE A 465 22.01 19.24 -6.06
CA PHE A 465 22.32 18.78 -7.42
C PHE A 465 22.11 19.91 -8.44
N LEU A 466 21.02 20.69 -8.31
CA LEU A 466 20.79 21.91 -9.09
C LEU A 466 21.79 23.02 -8.75
N LYS A 467 22.26 23.13 -7.50
CA LYS A 467 23.38 24.03 -7.15
C LYS A 467 24.68 23.62 -7.86
N GLY A 468 24.95 22.32 -8.02
CA GLY A 468 26.10 21.84 -8.80
C GLY A 468 26.06 22.26 -10.29
N PHE A 469 24.87 22.37 -10.87
CA PHE A 469 24.68 22.81 -12.26
C PHE A 469 24.58 24.33 -12.45
N SER A 470 24.48 25.11 -11.36
CA SER A 470 24.36 26.58 -11.44
C SER A 470 25.61 27.31 -11.95
N HIS A 471 26.70 26.59 -12.25
CA HIS A 471 27.87 27.15 -12.94
C HIS A 471 27.78 27.14 -14.48
N LEU A 472 26.78 26.49 -15.09
CA LEU A 472 26.48 26.68 -16.52
C LEU A 472 25.29 27.64 -16.68
N ARG A 473 25.56 28.80 -17.29
CA ARG A 473 24.61 29.88 -17.61
C ARG A 473 23.52 29.44 -18.61
N TYR A 474 22.62 28.53 -18.25
CA TYR A 474 21.35 28.28 -18.96
C TYR A 474 20.28 27.78 -17.97
N GLY A 475 20.12 28.49 -16.85
CA GLY A 475 19.29 28.10 -15.72
C GLY A 475 17.89 28.72 -15.63
N PHE A 476 17.34 29.27 -16.72
CA PHE A 476 16.06 30.00 -16.67
C PHE A 476 14.85 29.22 -17.24
N LEU A 477 15.04 28.26 -18.14
CA LEU A 477 13.93 27.51 -18.77
C LEU A 477 13.49 26.25 -18.00
N CYS A 478 14.36 25.67 -17.16
CA CYS A 478 14.05 24.42 -16.46
C CYS A 478 13.17 24.60 -15.19
N LYS A 479 13.01 25.84 -14.71
CA LYS A 479 12.18 26.13 -13.51
C LYS A 479 10.68 26.08 -13.78
N GLN A 480 10.24 26.20 -15.03
CA GLN A 480 8.82 26.29 -15.37
C GLN A 480 8.18 24.92 -15.67
N GLN A 481 8.97 23.92 -16.07
CA GLN A 481 8.46 22.57 -16.40
C GLN A 481 8.33 21.62 -15.19
N VAL A 482 8.89 21.96 -14.03
CA VAL A 482 8.78 21.14 -12.80
C VAL A 482 7.58 21.57 -11.94
N MET A 483 6.85 22.61 -12.34
CA MET A 483 5.69 23.14 -11.62
C MET A 483 4.33 22.82 -12.27
N VAL A 484 4.30 21.91 -13.25
CA VAL A 484 3.07 21.36 -13.85
C VAL A 484 2.97 19.87 -13.58
#